data_AF-A0A9P6ZKA8-F1
#
_entry.id   AF-A0A9P6ZKA8-F1
#
_cell.length_a   1.000
_cell.length_b   1.000
_cell.length_c   1.000
_cell.angle_alpha   90.00
_cell.angle_beta   90.00
_cell.angle_gamma   90.00
#
_symmetry.space_group_name_H-M   'P 1'
#
loop_
_entity.id
_entity.type
_entity.pdbx_description
1 polymer ?
#
loop_
_entity_poly.entity_id
_entity_poly.type
_entity_poly.pdbx_seq_one_letter_code
_entity_poly.pdbx_strand_id
1 'polypeptide(L)'
;MTNLNGDFDKFCAELQRMVMEELALPDLIALGKTRMENEEGVKQYMEEQRTTLYKVFVKDVDRLMDLIECTGTVISGSSALHLFQPKSTALRLRDLDVYATQEFSKEVLNHFKNVEEYTVTNTMTRKRDYNSSAISRVHKLERGRKMLS
;
A
#
# COMPACT_ATOMS: atom_id res chain seq x y z
N MET A 1 32.36 -10.69 26.56
CA MET A 1 31.05 -10.31 25.99
C MET A 1 30.65 -11.42 25.03
N THR A 2 29.68 -12.24 25.41
CA THR A 2 29.16 -13.35 24.59
C THR A 2 28.43 -12.78 23.37
N ASN A 3 28.72 -13.33 22.19
CA ASN A 3 28.18 -12.90 20.91
C ASN A 3 26.75 -13.43 20.76
N LEU A 4 25.80 -12.75 21.41
CA LEU A 4 24.37 -13.12 21.48
C LEU A 4 23.71 -13.36 20.12
N ASN A 5 24.20 -12.74 19.05
CA ASN A 5 23.64 -12.93 17.70
C ASN A 5 24.06 -14.26 17.08
N GLY A 6 25.31 -14.69 17.31
CA GLY A 6 25.80 -15.97 16.78
C GLY A 6 25.16 -17.19 17.44
N ASP A 7 24.83 -17.07 18.74
CA ASP A 7 24.15 -18.15 19.48
C ASP A 7 22.67 -18.27 19.10
N PHE A 8 22.00 -17.16 18.78
CA PHE A 8 20.60 -17.16 18.32
C PHE A 8 20.45 -17.73 16.91
N ASP A 9 21.32 -17.35 15.98
CA ASP A 9 21.31 -17.88 14.61
C ASP A 9 21.59 -19.39 14.60
N LYS A 10 22.51 -19.86 15.46
CA LYS A 10 22.81 -21.28 15.63
C LYS A 10 21.63 -22.05 16.23
N PHE A 11 20.95 -21.47 17.22
CA PHE A 11 19.73 -22.04 17.78
C PHE A 11 18.61 -22.16 16.74
N CYS A 12 18.39 -21.11 15.93
CA CYS A 12 17.39 -21.15 14.85
C CYS A 12 17.69 -22.22 13.81
N ALA A 13 18.96 -22.38 13.43
CA ALA A 13 19.39 -23.41 12.49
C ALA A 13 19.24 -24.83 13.05
N GLU A 14 19.58 -25.05 14.32
CA GLU A 14 19.37 -26.34 14.99
C GLU A 14 17.89 -26.69 15.15
N LEU A 15 17.04 -25.70 15.46
CA LEU A 15 15.60 -25.88 15.57
C LEU A 15 14.97 -26.20 14.21
N GLN A 16 15.38 -25.49 13.15
CA GLN A 16 14.98 -25.80 11.78
C GLN A 16 15.39 -27.22 11.37
N ARG A 17 16.60 -27.64 11.72
CA ARG A 17 17.09 -28.99 11.41
C ARG A 17 16.29 -30.07 12.13
N MET A 18 16.05 -29.92 13.44
CA MET A 18 15.22 -30.87 14.21
C MET A 18 13.79 -30.96 13.65
N VAL A 19 13.19 -29.82 13.30
CA VAL A 19 11.86 -29.79 12.69
C VAL A 19 11.87 -30.52 11.34
N MET A 20 12.89 -30.30 10.51
CA MET A 20 12.99 -30.95 9.19
C MET A 20 13.35 -32.45 9.26
N GLU A 21 14.04 -32.89 10.31
CA GLU A 21 14.38 -34.31 10.55
C GLU A 21 13.16 -35.14 11.02
N GLU A 22 12.18 -34.50 11.64
CA GLU A 22 10.96 -35.15 12.19
C GLU A 22 9.70 -34.96 11.31
N LEU A 23 9.74 -34.08 10.30
CA LEU A 23 8.60 -33.81 9.43
C LEU A 23 8.44 -34.90 8.36
N ALA A 24 7.32 -35.63 8.41
CA ALA A 24 6.95 -36.54 7.33
C ALA A 24 6.45 -35.75 6.11
N LEU A 25 6.48 -36.37 4.93
CA LEU A 25 6.00 -35.76 3.68
C LEU A 25 4.57 -35.17 3.79
N PRO A 26 3.60 -35.79 4.50
CA PRO A 26 2.28 -35.20 4.74
C PRO A 26 2.32 -33.87 5.52
N ASP A 27 3.23 -33.72 6.49
CA ASP A 27 3.36 -32.52 7.29
C ASP A 27 3.99 -31.37 6.48
N LEU A 28 4.94 -31.69 5.60
CA LEU A 28 5.48 -30.72 4.63
C LEU A 28 4.40 -30.24 3.65
N ILE A 29 3.52 -31.14 3.19
CA ILE A 29 2.37 -30.78 2.35
C ILE A 29 1.38 -29.91 3.13
N ALA A 30 1.10 -30.24 4.39
CA ALA A 30 0.22 -29.44 5.25
C ALA A 30 0.80 -28.04 5.50
N LEU A 31 2.09 -27.92 5.83
CA LEU A 31 2.78 -26.65 5.97
C LEU A 31 2.77 -25.82 4.68
N GLY A 32 2.97 -26.47 3.53
CA GLY A 32 2.86 -25.84 2.22
C GLY A 32 1.46 -25.26 1.96
N LYS A 33 0.41 -26.02 2.28
CA LYS A 33 -0.99 -25.57 2.17
C LYS A 33 -1.30 -24.41 3.11
N THR A 34 -0.95 -24.53 4.39
CA THR A 34 -1.15 -23.46 5.39
C THR A 34 -0.42 -22.19 4.98
N ARG A 35 0.80 -22.29 4.44
CA ARG A 35 1.53 -21.14 3.89
C ARG A 35 0.77 -20.48 2.73
N MET A 36 0.30 -21.27 1.77
CA MET A 36 -0.46 -20.75 0.63
C MET A 36 -1.78 -20.11 1.04
N GLU A 37 -2.52 -20.75 1.94
CA GLU A 37 -3.79 -20.21 2.49
C GLU A 37 -3.55 -18.92 3.26
N ASN A 38 -2.45 -18.82 4.02
CA ASN A 38 -2.07 -17.60 4.71
C ASN A 38 -1.64 -16.50 3.72
N GLU A 39 -0.91 -16.83 2.66
CA GLU A 39 -0.51 -15.86 1.62
C GLU A 39 -1.74 -15.29 0.90
N GLU A 40 -2.66 -16.15 0.49
CA GLU A 40 -3.92 -15.74 -0.12
C GLU A 40 -4.77 -14.91 0.86
N GLY A 41 -4.85 -15.32 2.13
CA GLY A 41 -5.55 -14.57 3.17
C GLY A 41 -4.96 -13.18 3.41
N VAL A 42 -3.63 -13.05 3.41
CA VAL A 42 -2.94 -11.75 3.51
C VAL A 42 -3.21 -10.90 2.27
N LYS A 43 -3.14 -11.48 1.07
CA LYS A 43 -3.41 -10.78 -0.19
C LYS A 43 -4.85 -10.25 -0.22
N GLN A 44 -5.82 -11.09 0.10
CA GLN A 44 -7.23 -10.72 0.20
C GLN A 44 -7.44 -9.62 1.25
N TYR A 45 -6.83 -9.74 2.42
CA TYR A 45 -6.90 -8.70 3.45
C TYR A 45 -6.36 -7.35 2.94
N MET A 46 -5.19 -7.34 2.30
CA MET A 46 -4.60 -6.12 1.76
C MET A 46 -5.44 -5.51 0.63
N GLU A 47 -6.08 -6.34 -0.19
CA GLU A 47 -7.02 -5.90 -1.22
C GLU A 47 -8.26 -5.26 -0.59
N GLU A 48 -8.88 -5.89 0.41
CA GLU A 48 -10.02 -5.33 1.15
C GLU A 48 -9.69 -3.98 1.81
N GLN A 49 -8.48 -3.85 2.38
CA GLN A 49 -8.02 -2.60 2.97
C GLN A 49 -7.84 -1.50 1.91
N ARG A 50 -7.23 -1.82 0.76
CA ARG A 50 -7.10 -0.89 -0.36
C ARG A 50 -8.45 -0.46 -0.91
N THR A 51 -9.36 -1.40 -1.13
CA THR A 51 -10.72 -1.11 -1.57
C THR A 51 -11.44 -0.20 -0.57
N THR A 52 -11.33 -0.48 0.73
CA THR A 52 -11.94 0.34 1.78
C THR A 52 -11.37 1.76 1.80
N LEU A 53 -10.04 1.89 1.69
CA LEU A 53 -9.34 3.17 1.60
C LEU A 53 -9.80 3.98 0.39
N TYR A 54 -9.81 3.38 -0.80
CA TYR A 54 -10.08 4.08 -2.05
C TYR A 54 -11.54 4.48 -2.20
N LYS A 55 -12.50 3.71 -1.66
CA LYS A 55 -13.93 4.08 -1.63
C LYS A 55 -14.21 5.45 -1.00
N VAL A 56 -13.32 5.94 -0.13
CA VAL A 56 -13.44 7.28 0.47
C VAL A 56 -13.18 8.39 -0.55
N PHE A 57 -12.27 8.14 -1.50
CA PHE A 57 -11.74 9.15 -2.41
C PHE A 57 -12.21 8.98 -3.85
N VAL A 58 -12.54 7.78 -4.30
CA VAL A 58 -12.95 7.52 -5.69
C VAL A 58 -14.29 6.80 -5.78
N LYS A 59 -14.99 7.01 -6.89
CA LYS A 59 -16.24 6.35 -7.24
C LYS A 59 -15.94 4.99 -7.87
N ASP A 60 -14.93 4.92 -8.73
CA ASP A 60 -14.53 3.70 -9.46
C ASP A 60 -13.21 3.17 -8.90
N VAL A 61 -13.32 2.30 -7.90
CA VAL A 61 -12.18 1.75 -7.16
C VAL A 61 -11.38 0.77 -8.00
N ASP A 62 -12.07 -0.08 -8.76
CA ASP A 62 -11.43 -1.13 -9.56
C ASP A 62 -10.55 -0.47 -10.63
N ARG A 63 -11.08 0.57 -11.30
CA ARG A 63 -10.31 1.32 -12.28
C ARG A 63 -9.12 2.06 -11.67
N LEU A 64 -9.24 2.58 -10.44
CA LEU A 64 -8.11 3.19 -9.75
C LEU A 64 -7.05 2.14 -9.41
N MET A 65 -7.45 0.95 -8.94
CA MET A 65 -6.54 -0.16 -8.64
C MET A 65 -5.77 -0.59 -9.88
N ASP A 66 -6.47 -0.82 -10.99
CA ASP A 66 -5.85 -1.16 -12.28
C ASP A 66 -4.85 -0.10 -12.73
N LEU A 67 -5.23 1.17 -12.64
CA LEU A 67 -4.36 2.29 -13.00
C LEU A 67 -3.11 2.34 -12.11
N ILE A 68 -3.26 2.14 -10.81
CA ILE A 68 -2.15 2.12 -9.85
C ILE A 68 -1.17 0.98 -10.18
N GLU A 69 -1.69 -0.21 -10.45
CA GLU A 69 -0.88 -1.39 -10.79
C GLU A 69 -0.17 -1.21 -12.14
N CYS A 70 -0.85 -0.72 -13.17
CA CYS A 70 -0.26 -0.51 -14.50
C CYS A 70 0.79 0.59 -14.53
N THR A 71 0.64 1.63 -13.71
CA THR A 71 1.53 2.81 -13.74
C THR A 71 2.65 2.77 -12.70
N GLY A 72 2.64 1.77 -11.79
CA GLY A 72 3.53 1.73 -10.63
C GLY A 72 3.34 2.94 -9.71
N THR A 73 2.14 3.53 -9.70
CA THR A 73 1.80 4.66 -8.84
C THR A 73 1.75 4.18 -7.39
N VAL A 74 2.19 5.01 -6.45
CA VAL A 74 2.21 4.64 -5.03
C VAL A 74 1.37 5.60 -4.19
N ILE A 75 0.68 5.04 -3.21
CA ILE A 75 -0.02 5.80 -2.17
C ILE A 75 0.93 6.00 -1.00
N SER A 76 0.87 7.17 -0.39
CA SER A 76 1.77 7.55 0.70
C SER A 76 1.03 8.24 1.85
N GLY A 77 1.80 8.71 2.82
CA GLY A 77 1.31 9.51 3.93
C GLY A 77 0.38 8.74 4.87
N SER A 78 -0.60 9.47 5.42
CA SER A 78 -1.55 8.92 6.39
C SER A 78 -2.42 7.80 5.80
N SER A 79 -2.73 7.90 4.51
CA SER A 79 -3.50 6.89 3.77
C SER A 79 -2.75 5.56 3.65
N ALA A 80 -1.44 5.58 3.38
CA ALA A 80 -0.64 4.35 3.33
C ALA A 80 -0.54 3.66 4.70
N LEU A 81 -0.40 4.43 5.78
CA LEU A 81 -0.38 3.90 7.14
C LEU A 81 -1.72 3.23 7.51
N HIS A 82 -2.83 3.73 6.98
CA HIS A 82 -4.16 3.17 7.23
C HIS A 82 -4.30 1.72 6.75
N LEU A 83 -3.62 1.34 5.66
CA LEU A 83 -3.65 -0.02 5.12
C LEU A 83 -3.15 -1.08 6.11
N PHE A 84 -2.31 -0.67 7.07
CA PHE A 84 -1.70 -1.55 8.07
C PHE A 84 -2.36 -1.44 9.45
N GLN A 85 -3.36 -0.57 9.61
CA GLN A 85 -4.01 -0.36 10.90
C GLN A 85 -5.18 -1.33 11.10
N PRO A 86 -5.37 -1.85 12.33
CA PRO A 86 -6.57 -2.58 12.69
C PRO A 86 -7.83 -1.72 12.50
N LYS A 87 -8.94 -2.35 12.08
CA LYS A 87 -10.25 -1.67 11.87
C LYS A 87 -10.73 -0.90 13.10
N SER A 88 -10.38 -1.35 14.32
CA SER A 88 -10.72 -0.70 15.58
C SER A 88 -10.03 0.64 15.83
N THR A 89 -8.96 0.95 15.10
CA THR A 89 -8.15 2.17 15.24
C THR A 89 -8.19 3.07 14.00
N ALA A 90 -9.13 2.83 13.09
CA ALA A 90 -9.21 3.52 11.81
C ALA A 90 -9.30 5.05 11.99
N LEU A 91 -8.20 5.74 11.66
CA LEU A 91 -8.14 7.20 11.63
C LEU A 91 -9.08 7.74 10.54
N ARG A 92 -9.77 8.86 10.81
CA ARG A 92 -10.53 9.58 9.79
C ARG A 92 -9.56 10.18 8.77
N LEU A 93 -9.53 9.59 7.58
CA LEU A 93 -8.74 10.07 6.45
C LEU A 93 -9.31 11.39 5.93
N ARG A 94 -8.42 12.34 5.62
CA ARG A 94 -8.78 13.68 5.13
C ARG A 94 -8.40 13.89 3.68
N ASP A 95 -7.31 13.27 3.27
CA ASP A 95 -6.68 13.39 1.96
C ASP A 95 -6.01 12.07 1.55
N LEU A 96 -5.71 11.99 0.25
CA LEU A 96 -5.03 10.87 -0.38
C LEU A 96 -3.79 11.42 -1.10
N ASP A 97 -2.61 10.99 -0.68
CA ASP A 97 -1.35 11.34 -1.32
C ASP A 97 -0.98 10.29 -2.35
N VAL A 98 -0.83 10.73 -3.61
CA VAL A 98 -0.54 9.86 -4.75
C VAL A 98 0.74 10.32 -5.44
N TYR A 99 1.68 9.38 -5.62
CA TYR A 99 2.95 9.60 -6.30
C TYR A 99 3.00 8.76 -7.56
N ALA A 100 3.02 9.44 -8.70
CA ALA A 100 3.19 8.83 -10.01
C ALA A 100 4.55 9.21 -10.58
N THR A 101 5.11 8.34 -11.42
CA THR A 101 6.29 8.69 -12.20
C THR A 101 5.97 9.81 -13.19
N GLN A 102 7.00 10.50 -13.69
CA GLN A 102 6.80 11.58 -14.66
C GLN A 102 6.10 11.07 -15.94
N GLU A 103 6.40 9.85 -16.36
CA GLU A 103 5.81 9.18 -17.52
C GLU A 103 4.29 9.06 -17.39
N PHE A 104 3.80 8.51 -16.27
CA PHE A 104 2.37 8.24 -16.07
C PHE A 104 1.61 9.36 -15.36
N SER A 105 2.29 10.42 -14.92
CA SER A 105 1.69 11.54 -14.17
C SER A 105 0.47 12.16 -14.87
N LYS A 106 0.48 12.26 -16.21
CA LYS A 106 -0.65 12.80 -16.97
C LYS A 106 -1.86 11.88 -16.95
N GLU A 107 -1.63 10.57 -17.07
CA GLU A 107 -2.70 9.58 -17.09
C GLU A 107 -3.40 9.52 -15.73
N VAL A 108 -2.62 9.45 -14.65
CA VAL A 108 -3.12 9.50 -13.27
C VAL A 108 -3.88 10.80 -13.01
N LEU A 109 -3.33 11.94 -13.41
CA LEU A 109 -4.00 13.23 -13.27
C LEU A 109 -5.30 13.30 -14.07
N ASN A 110 -5.33 12.78 -15.29
CA ASN A 110 -6.52 12.75 -16.13
C ASN A 110 -7.60 11.83 -15.58
N HIS A 111 -7.23 10.70 -14.98
CA HIS A 111 -8.16 9.82 -14.28
C HIS A 111 -8.86 10.60 -13.16
N PHE A 112 -8.11 11.22 -12.25
CA PHE A 112 -8.72 11.98 -11.15
C PHE A 112 -9.61 13.13 -11.64
N LYS A 113 -9.22 13.83 -12.71
CA LYS A 113 -9.99 14.95 -13.24
C LYS A 113 -11.26 14.52 -13.97
N ASN A 114 -11.12 13.58 -14.90
CA ASN A 114 -12.14 13.31 -15.91
C ASN A 114 -13.04 12.14 -15.51
N VAL A 115 -12.54 11.20 -14.71
CA VAL A 115 -13.31 10.05 -14.20
C VAL A 115 -13.87 10.37 -12.82
N GLU A 116 -13.01 10.89 -11.94
CA GLU A 116 -13.37 11.09 -10.53
C GLU A 116 -13.87 12.50 -10.20
N GLU A 117 -13.94 13.38 -11.20
CA GLU A 117 -14.46 14.76 -11.11
C GLU A 117 -13.70 15.66 -10.12
N TYR A 118 -12.42 15.38 -9.88
CA TYR A 118 -11.57 16.27 -9.11
C TYR A 118 -11.16 17.49 -9.94
N THR A 119 -11.11 18.65 -9.29
CA THR A 119 -10.58 19.88 -9.89
C THR A 119 -9.19 20.15 -9.34
N VAL A 120 -8.27 20.54 -10.21
CA VAL A 120 -6.93 21.00 -9.80
C VAL A 120 -7.07 22.41 -9.22
N THR A 121 -6.86 22.56 -7.91
CA THR A 121 -6.96 23.84 -7.21
C THR A 121 -5.61 24.53 -7.07
N ASN A 122 -4.52 23.77 -7.13
CA ASN A 122 -3.16 24.32 -7.11
C ASN A 122 -2.21 23.43 -7.92
N THR A 123 -1.21 24.03 -8.56
CA THR A 123 -0.10 23.32 -9.20
C THR A 123 1.21 24.00 -8.80
N MET A 124 2.06 23.24 -8.12
CA MET A 124 3.37 23.70 -7.69
C MET A 124 4.44 23.02 -8.55
N THR A 125 5.30 23.82 -9.18
CA THR A 125 6.45 23.33 -9.95
C THR A 125 7.70 23.69 -9.17
N ARG A 126 8.50 22.69 -8.77
CA ARG A 126 9.70 22.81 -7.90
C ARG A 126 9.48 23.51 -6.54
N LYS A 127 9.46 22.74 -5.46
CA LYS A 127 9.64 23.30 -4.10
C LYS A 127 11.14 23.46 -3.83
N ARG A 128 11.62 24.69 -3.59
CA ARG A 128 12.99 24.94 -3.07
C ARG A 128 13.19 24.36 -1.67
N ASP A 129 12.11 24.07 -0.94
CA ASP A 129 12.18 23.45 0.39
C ASP A 129 12.58 21.97 0.35
N TYR A 130 12.54 21.36 -0.85
CA TYR A 130 13.07 20.03 -1.11
C TYR A 130 14.22 20.14 -2.10
N ASN A 131 15.33 20.75 -1.69
CA ASN A 131 16.55 20.84 -2.51
C ASN A 131 17.19 19.46 -2.86
N SER A 132 16.54 18.35 -2.48
CA SER A 132 16.88 16.97 -2.85
C SER A 132 15.72 16.13 -3.40
N SER A 133 14.48 16.64 -3.56
CA SER A 133 13.36 15.76 -3.93
C SER A 133 13.35 15.40 -5.41
N ALA A 134 13.23 14.09 -5.68
CA ALA A 134 12.86 13.53 -6.99
C ALA A 134 11.45 13.96 -7.49
N ILE A 135 10.78 14.89 -6.80
CA ILE A 135 9.43 15.38 -7.11
C ILE A 135 9.54 16.62 -7.99
N SER A 136 9.16 16.49 -9.26
CA SER A 136 9.22 17.59 -10.22
C SER A 136 8.02 18.54 -10.13
N ARG A 137 6.84 18.01 -9.77
CA ARG A 137 5.57 18.75 -9.74
C ARG A 137 4.62 18.15 -8.71
N VAL A 138 3.82 19.02 -8.08
CA VAL A 138 2.73 18.63 -7.17
C VAL A 138 1.44 19.27 -7.67
N HIS A 139 0.38 18.47 -7.79
CA HIS A 139 -0.96 18.93 -8.08
C HIS A 139 -1.82 18.75 -6.83
N LYS A 140 -2.48 19.82 -6.38
CA LYS A 140 -3.52 19.71 -5.36
C LYS A 140 -4.86 19.59 -6.05
N LEU A 141 -5.61 18.55 -5.68
CA LEU A 141 -6.90 18.24 -6.25
C LEU A 141 -7.97 18.32 -5.15
N GLU A 142 -9.14 18.86 -5.49
CA GLU A 142 -10.30 18.88 -4.61
C GLU A 142 -11.54 18.47 -5.40
N ARG A 143 -12.38 17.63 -4.79
CA ARG A 143 -13.70 17.26 -5.29
C ARG A 143 -14.72 18.02 -4.45
N GLY A 144 -15.66 18.70 -5.10
CA GLY A 144 -16.56 19.67 -4.47
C GLY A 144 -17.13 19.21 -3.13
N ARG A 145 -17.37 20.15 -2.21
CA ARG A 145 -18.00 19.86 -0.92
C ARG A 145 -19.32 19.13 -1.19
N LYS A 146 -19.40 17.83 -0.86
CA LYS A 146 -20.68 17.25 -0.46
C LYS A 146 -21.14 18.12 0.71
N MET A 147 -22.15 18.96 0.49
CA MET A 147 -22.91 19.47 1.64
C MET A 147 -23.39 18.22 2.37
N LEU A 148 -22.90 18.02 3.59
CA LEU A 148 -23.51 17.12 4.54
C LEU A 148 -24.88 17.76 4.85
N SER A 149 -25.88 17.38 4.06
CA SER A 149 -27.29 17.55 4.40
C SER A 149 -27.70 16.46 5.37
#